data_AF-A0A2G5ZGH5-F1
#
_entry.id   AF-A0A2G5ZGH5-F1
#
_cell.length_a   1.000
_cell.length_b   1.000
_cell.length_c   1.000
_cell.angle_alpha   90.00
_cell.angle_beta   90.00
_cell.angle_gamma   90.00
#
_symmetry.space_group_name_H-M   'P 1'
#
loop_
_entity.id
_entity.type
_entity.pdbx_description
1 polymer ?
#
loop_
_entity_poly.entity_id
_entity_poly.type
_entity_poly.pdbx_seq_one_letter_code
_entity_poly.pdbx_strand_id
1 'polypeptide(L)'
;MEKLFEIQQMDHSMDDISFTWSDTGGYYRVYKNDRQVYEGTAPKFTDGQLDPSHPFQYTVERVEEGRVRDVIVIQTSALTEVQEDEHPLQRLVITTIAASSQIALSWEWIKDVEKFDIYRNGQYLETIADNRFIDREVSSSESVVYSVSATCPLIDSNQKMNISKSIASKVYEVIMPPNPNNKPTEEVYTFSVRVKQRDQLLTPIADRKKINKVKQWKFRYTTFLKEDIIKNPNLFSPISYFTGDDRDFNPEGKSFRTRVDIEGQFVAGDSTLQFTKATGPTIGMNYMKRYKRHDHASVDGIEIERLEGKSTEVHFAINHDVGNPLTASPPIHYELKAHLDQNGNLDLVGYHNDAPHHEIYLALDDEDWRSVHRTESEGLAYLTGVLGDNYWRYMTCN
;
A
#
# COMPACT_ATOMS: atom_id res chain seq x y z
N MET A 1 29.00 -18.85 19.75
CA MET A 1 28.21 -17.83 19.03
C MET A 1 27.58 -16.94 20.07
N GLU A 2 27.78 -15.63 19.97
CA GLU A 2 26.99 -14.68 20.76
C GLU A 2 25.52 -14.82 20.37
N LYS A 3 24.63 -14.79 21.36
CA LYS A 3 23.20 -14.90 21.14
C LYS A 3 22.68 -13.55 20.64
N LEU A 4 22.03 -13.54 19.48
CA LEU A 4 21.50 -12.32 18.87
C LEU A 4 20.33 -11.77 19.70
N PHE A 5 20.29 -10.45 19.90
CA PHE A 5 19.18 -9.77 20.58
C PHE A 5 18.03 -9.53 19.60
N GLU A 6 17.09 -10.48 19.56
CA GLU A 6 16.01 -10.55 18.57
C GLU A 6 14.69 -10.98 19.22
N ILE A 7 13.56 -10.56 18.64
CA ILE A 7 12.24 -11.10 19.00
C ILE A 7 12.19 -12.58 18.64
N GLN A 8 11.72 -13.40 19.58
CA GLN A 8 11.63 -14.86 19.43
C GLN A 8 10.22 -15.30 19.06
N GLN A 9 9.22 -14.69 19.70
CA GLN A 9 7.81 -14.97 19.48
C GLN A 9 7.01 -13.69 19.65
N MET A 10 5.95 -13.56 18.85
CA MET A 10 4.95 -12.51 18.99
C MET A 10 3.59 -13.13 18.71
N ASP A 11 2.63 -12.87 19.59
CA ASP A 11 1.28 -13.38 19.52
C ASP A 11 0.31 -12.20 19.61
N HIS A 12 -0.66 -12.18 18.70
CA HIS A 12 -1.75 -11.22 18.68
C HIS A 12 -3.05 -11.91 19.07
N SER A 13 -3.78 -11.28 19.97
CA SER A 13 -5.16 -11.62 20.29
C SER A 13 -6.03 -10.37 20.14
N MET A 14 -7.35 -10.54 20.27
CA MET A 14 -8.30 -9.42 20.23
C MET A 14 -8.13 -8.47 21.42
N ASP A 15 -7.60 -8.97 22.54
CA ASP A 15 -7.50 -8.24 23.80
C ASP A 15 -6.08 -7.73 24.07
N ASP A 16 -5.06 -8.45 23.57
CA ASP A 16 -3.67 -8.17 23.87
C ASP A 16 -2.70 -8.52 22.75
N ILE A 17 -1.50 -7.97 22.89
CA ILE A 17 -0.31 -8.38 22.13
C ILE A 17 0.73 -8.81 23.14
N SER A 18 1.34 -9.95 22.91
CA SER A 18 2.47 -10.42 23.71
C SER A 18 3.66 -10.74 22.82
N PHE A 19 4.86 -10.49 23.34
CA PHE A 19 6.09 -10.88 22.63
C PHE A 19 7.20 -11.20 23.61
N THR A 20 8.11 -12.05 23.15
CA THR A 20 9.31 -12.47 23.87
C THR A 20 10.54 -12.17 23.04
N TRP A 21 11.68 -11.95 23.69
CA TRP A 21 12.95 -11.69 23.03
C TRP A 21 14.06 -12.57 23.60
N SER A 22 15.19 -12.62 22.89
CA SER A 22 16.37 -13.33 23.36
C SER A 22 16.84 -12.76 24.69
N ASP A 23 16.82 -13.59 25.74
CA ASP A 23 17.56 -13.29 26.96
C ASP A 23 19.06 -13.41 26.70
N THR A 24 19.72 -12.25 26.62
CA THR A 24 21.16 -12.09 26.46
C THR A 24 21.80 -11.48 27.71
N GLY A 25 21.07 -11.48 28.84
CA GLY A 25 21.50 -10.88 30.09
C GLY A 25 21.36 -9.36 30.12
N GLY A 26 21.28 -8.81 31.35
CA GLY A 26 21.08 -7.39 31.61
C GLY A 26 19.65 -7.08 32.05
N TYR A 27 19.25 -5.85 31.82
CA TYR A 27 17.97 -5.30 32.24
C TYR A 27 17.24 -4.69 31.03
N TYR A 28 15.92 -4.81 30.95
CA TYR A 28 15.14 -4.40 29.79
C TYR A 28 14.19 -3.25 30.09
N ARG A 29 14.03 -2.37 29.11
CA ARG A 29 12.96 -1.34 29.08
C ARG A 29 12.14 -1.53 27.82
N VAL A 30 10.82 -1.44 27.95
CA VAL A 30 9.92 -1.42 26.79
C VAL A 30 9.15 -0.11 26.79
N TYR A 31 9.09 0.52 25.63
CA TYR A 31 8.35 1.75 25.38
C TYR A 31 7.29 1.49 24.32
N LYS A 32 6.07 2.01 24.51
CA LYS A 32 5.02 2.08 23.50
C LYS A 32 4.85 3.53 23.08
N ASN A 33 5.05 3.84 21.80
CA ASN A 33 5.00 5.21 21.27
C ASN A 33 5.81 6.18 22.16
N ASP A 34 7.07 5.82 22.42
CA ASP A 34 8.03 6.52 23.30
C ASP A 34 7.67 6.61 24.80
N ARG A 35 6.51 6.10 25.23
CA ARG A 35 6.15 6.01 26.66
C ARG A 35 6.63 4.69 27.25
N GLN A 36 7.45 4.73 28.30
CA GLN A 36 7.87 3.52 29.01
C GLN A 36 6.66 2.79 29.61
N VAL A 37 6.52 1.51 29.29
CA VAL A 37 5.43 0.64 29.74
C VAL A 37 5.92 -0.58 30.53
N TYR A 38 7.22 -0.89 30.46
CA TYR A 38 7.83 -1.97 31.23
C TYR A 38 9.29 -1.68 31.56
N GLU A 39 9.71 -2.19 32.72
CA GLU A 39 11.08 -2.16 33.21
C GLU A 39 11.35 -3.43 34.02
N GLY A 40 12.33 -4.26 33.64
CA GLY A 40 12.55 -5.55 34.32
C GLY A 40 13.59 -6.44 33.66
N THR A 41 13.89 -7.58 34.29
CA THR A 41 14.84 -8.58 33.74
C THR A 41 14.17 -9.70 32.96
N ALA A 42 12.84 -9.84 33.03
CA ALA A 42 12.14 -10.87 32.28
C ALA A 42 12.11 -10.50 30.78
N PRO A 43 12.45 -11.41 29.85
CA PRO A 43 12.56 -11.12 28.43
C PRO A 43 11.20 -11.27 27.70
N LYS A 44 10.15 -10.69 28.28
CA LYS A 44 8.78 -10.79 27.78
C LYS A 44 7.95 -9.57 28.16
N PHE A 45 6.97 -9.25 27.34
CA PHE A 45 6.01 -8.18 27.59
C PHE A 45 4.64 -8.54 27.02
N THR A 46 3.59 -8.06 27.67
CA THR A 46 2.19 -8.17 27.23
C THR A 46 1.52 -6.82 27.39
N ASP A 47 0.84 -6.36 26.35
CA ASP A 47 0.07 -5.13 26.34
C ASP A 47 -1.40 -5.41 26.05
N GLY A 48 -2.28 -5.07 27.00
CA GLY A 48 -3.73 -5.15 26.86
C GLY A 48 -4.42 -3.80 26.65
N GLN A 49 -3.67 -2.72 26.38
CA GLN A 49 -4.21 -1.39 26.11
C GLN A 49 -3.95 -1.00 24.67
N LEU A 50 -4.68 -1.64 23.74
CA LEU A 50 -4.52 -1.46 22.31
C LEU A 50 -5.51 -0.43 21.76
N ASP A 51 -5.02 0.46 20.90
CA ASP A 51 -5.85 1.35 20.09
C ASP A 51 -5.84 0.78 18.66
N PRO A 52 -6.98 0.27 18.15
CA PRO A 52 -7.04 -0.34 16.83
C PRO A 52 -7.08 0.67 15.69
N SER A 53 -7.19 1.97 15.98
CA SER A 53 -7.36 2.99 14.95
C SER A 53 -6.12 3.17 14.08
N HIS A 54 -4.92 2.92 14.63
CA HIS A 54 -3.65 3.14 13.93
C HIS A 54 -2.58 2.14 14.37
N PRO A 55 -1.58 1.86 13.52
CA PRO A 55 -0.38 1.14 13.93
C PRO A 55 0.33 1.85 15.09
N PHE A 56 0.98 1.07 15.94
CA PHE A 56 1.79 1.57 17.05
C PHE A 56 3.16 0.90 17.07
N GLN A 57 4.09 1.54 17.80
CA GLN A 57 5.48 1.13 17.85
C GLN A 57 5.90 0.76 19.26
N TYR A 58 6.56 -0.39 19.40
CA TYR A 58 7.32 -0.74 20.58
C TYR A 58 8.81 -0.54 20.34
N THR A 59 9.52 -0.06 21.36
CA THR A 59 10.98 -0.07 21.41
C THR A 59 11.41 -0.87 22.63
N VAL A 60 12.23 -1.90 22.43
CA VAL A 60 12.82 -2.72 23.49
C VAL A 60 14.30 -2.36 23.59
N GLU A 61 14.71 -1.85 24.75
CA GLU A 61 16.10 -1.53 25.03
C GLU A 61 16.69 -2.56 26.00
N ARG A 62 17.87 -3.08 25.68
CA ARG A 62 18.70 -3.83 26.63
C ARG A 62 19.72 -2.92 27.26
N VAL A 63 19.74 -2.87 28.58
CA VAL A 63 20.61 -2.05 29.40
C VAL A 63 21.58 -2.93 30.17
N GLU A 64 22.86 -2.60 30.07
CA GLU A 64 23.95 -3.25 30.81
C GLU A 64 24.89 -2.18 31.35
N GLU A 65 25.23 -2.28 32.64
CA GLU A 65 26.07 -1.27 33.34
C GLU A 65 25.55 0.17 33.19
N GLY A 66 24.23 0.34 33.15
CA GLY A 66 23.59 1.65 33.01
C GLY A 66 23.64 2.25 31.61
N ARG A 67 24.07 1.50 30.58
CA ARG A 67 24.09 1.93 29.17
C ARG A 67 23.20 1.04 28.31
N VAL A 68 22.50 1.64 27.36
CA VAL A 68 21.76 0.89 26.33
C VAL A 68 22.78 0.23 25.41
N ARG A 69 22.69 -1.09 25.28
CA ARG A 69 23.57 -1.92 24.43
C ARG A 69 22.90 -2.31 23.13
N ASP A 70 21.63 -2.65 23.20
CA ASP A 70 20.86 -3.11 22.06
C ASP A 70 19.47 -2.51 22.08
N VAL A 71 18.93 -2.30 20.89
CA VAL A 71 17.59 -1.77 20.67
C VAL A 71 16.90 -2.68 19.64
N ILE A 72 15.63 -2.95 19.87
CA ILE A 72 14.71 -3.55 18.90
C ILE A 72 13.54 -2.58 18.74
N VAL A 73 13.14 -2.33 17.50
CA VAL A 73 11.91 -1.61 17.18
C VAL A 73 10.91 -2.59 16.56
N ILE A 74 9.67 -2.54 17.02
CA ILE A 74 8.55 -3.33 16.49
C ILE A 74 7.47 -2.34 16.10
N GLN A 75 7.01 -2.35 14.85
CA GLN A 75 5.78 -1.69 14.44
C GLN A 75 4.74 -2.73 14.11
N THR A 76 3.54 -2.59 14.65
CA THR A 76 2.43 -3.53 14.44
C THR A 76 1.08 -2.83 14.62
N SER A 77 -0.01 -3.55 14.43
CA SER A 77 -1.38 -3.08 14.67
C SER A 77 -2.13 -4.02 15.61
N ALA A 78 -3.22 -3.55 16.20
CA ALA A 78 -4.11 -4.41 16.97
C ALA A 78 -4.87 -5.35 16.05
N LEU A 79 -5.08 -6.59 16.48
CA LEU A 79 -6.00 -7.50 15.80
C LEU A 79 -7.44 -6.99 15.99
N THR A 80 -8.24 -7.05 14.94
CA THR A 80 -9.63 -6.58 14.95
C THR A 80 -10.54 -7.53 14.17
N GLU A 81 -11.84 -7.51 14.46
CA GLU A 81 -12.79 -8.37 13.75
C GLU A 81 -12.87 -7.94 12.28
N VAL A 82 -12.77 -8.91 11.38
CA VAL A 82 -12.96 -8.69 9.95
C VAL A 82 -14.45 -8.51 9.68
N GLN A 83 -14.82 -7.44 8.99
CA GLN A 83 -16.20 -7.21 8.54
C GLN A 83 -16.40 -7.81 7.13
N GLU A 84 -17.58 -8.37 6.86
CA GLU A 84 -17.85 -9.19 5.66
C GLU A 84 -17.69 -8.48 4.30
N ASP A 85 -17.49 -7.16 4.25
CA ASP A 85 -17.36 -6.37 3.01
C ASP A 85 -16.20 -5.35 3.07
N GLU A 86 -15.24 -5.55 3.98
CA GLU A 86 -14.10 -4.64 4.14
C GLU A 86 -12.93 -5.02 3.22
N HIS A 87 -12.19 -4.00 2.79
CA HIS A 87 -10.97 -4.19 2.02
C HIS A 87 -10.01 -5.18 2.73
N PRO A 88 -9.58 -6.27 2.06
CA PRO A 88 -8.92 -7.41 2.71
C PRO A 88 -7.58 -7.07 3.36
N LEU A 89 -6.87 -6.05 2.86
CA LEU A 89 -5.63 -5.56 3.47
C LEU A 89 -5.81 -4.46 4.52
N GLN A 90 -7.01 -3.88 4.68
CA GLN A 90 -7.21 -2.69 5.51
C GLN A 90 -6.96 -2.97 7.00
N ARG A 91 -7.34 -4.16 7.47
CA ARG A 91 -7.13 -4.59 8.87
C ARG A 91 -6.06 -5.66 9.03
N LEU A 92 -5.39 -6.06 7.94
CA LEU A 92 -4.33 -7.06 7.99
C LEU A 92 -3.22 -6.58 8.93
N VAL A 93 -2.94 -7.34 9.99
CA VAL A 93 -1.87 -7.06 10.93
C VAL A 93 -0.55 -7.38 10.23
N ILE A 94 0.19 -6.33 9.93
CA ILE A 94 1.56 -6.40 9.39
C ILE A 94 2.50 -5.92 10.49
N THR A 95 3.42 -6.80 10.87
CA THR A 95 4.43 -6.57 11.89
C THR A 95 5.79 -6.42 11.25
N THR A 96 6.46 -5.30 11.55
CA THR A 96 7.84 -5.03 11.14
C THR A 96 8.73 -4.97 12.37
N ILE A 97 9.82 -5.73 12.38
CA ILE A 97 10.78 -5.79 13.47
C ILE A 97 12.14 -5.38 12.93
N ALA A 98 12.69 -4.29 13.44
CA ALA A 98 14.06 -3.88 13.18
C ALA A 98 14.93 -4.22 14.40
N ALA A 99 16.03 -4.91 14.17
CA ALA A 99 17.07 -5.21 15.15
C ALA A 99 18.46 -4.99 14.52
N SER A 100 19.52 -4.94 15.33
CA SER A 100 20.89 -4.71 14.84
C SER A 100 21.34 -5.76 13.82
N SER A 101 20.81 -6.97 13.91
CA SER A 101 21.14 -8.11 13.04
C SER A 101 20.20 -8.33 11.85
N GLN A 102 18.99 -7.75 11.84
CA GLN A 102 17.99 -8.05 10.82
C GLN A 102 16.87 -6.99 10.71
N ILE A 103 16.14 -7.05 9.60
CA ILE A 103 14.74 -6.59 9.52
C ILE A 103 13.88 -7.84 9.29
N ALA A 104 12.82 -8.01 10.07
CA ALA A 104 11.85 -9.08 9.89
C ALA A 104 10.45 -8.51 9.64
N LEU A 105 9.71 -9.18 8.76
CA LEU A 105 8.32 -8.91 8.46
C LEU A 105 7.50 -10.15 8.81
N SER A 106 6.33 -9.95 9.38
CA SER A 106 5.33 -11.00 9.56
C SER A 106 3.94 -10.42 9.34
N TRP A 107 3.04 -11.20 8.77
CA TRP A 107 1.69 -10.76 8.44
C TRP A 107 0.68 -11.86 8.73
N GLU A 108 -0.58 -11.49 8.88
CA GLU A 108 -1.66 -12.48 8.94
C GLU A 108 -1.79 -13.24 7.61
N TRP A 109 -2.23 -14.49 7.72
CA TRP A 109 -2.57 -15.28 6.54
C TRP A 109 -3.69 -14.62 5.76
N ILE A 110 -3.45 -14.34 4.48
CA ILE A 110 -4.50 -13.94 3.56
C ILE A 110 -5.25 -15.20 3.16
N LYS A 111 -6.57 -15.16 3.26
CA LYS A 111 -7.42 -16.32 2.95
C LYS A 111 -7.18 -16.77 1.51
N ASP A 112 -7.13 -18.10 1.30
CA ASP A 112 -6.99 -18.73 -0.01
C ASP A 112 -5.67 -18.36 -0.76
N VAL A 113 -4.66 -17.87 -0.02
CA VAL A 113 -3.29 -17.61 -0.50
C VAL A 113 -2.32 -18.63 0.08
N GLU A 114 -1.53 -19.27 -0.78
CA GLU A 114 -0.56 -20.31 -0.38
C GLU A 114 0.90 -19.82 -0.37
N LYS A 115 1.22 -18.81 -1.18
CA LYS A 115 2.59 -18.34 -1.42
C LYS A 115 2.64 -16.83 -1.57
N PHE A 116 3.78 -16.27 -1.20
CA PHE A 116 4.06 -14.84 -1.29
C PHE A 116 5.37 -14.60 -2.03
N ASP A 117 5.34 -13.71 -3.01
CA ASP A 117 6.52 -13.18 -3.67
C ASP A 117 7.05 -11.98 -2.90
N ILE A 118 8.33 -12.03 -2.54
CA ILE A 118 9.01 -11.03 -1.72
C ILE A 118 9.92 -10.18 -2.61
N TYR A 119 9.80 -8.86 -2.47
CA TYR A 119 10.60 -7.88 -3.18
C TYR A 119 11.29 -6.93 -2.21
N ARG A 120 12.51 -6.52 -2.55
CA ARG A 120 13.26 -5.48 -1.85
C ARG A 120 13.66 -4.39 -2.83
N ASN A 121 13.24 -3.15 -2.56
CA ASN A 121 13.44 -1.99 -3.43
C ASN A 121 12.97 -2.25 -4.88
N GLY A 122 11.86 -2.97 -5.05
CA GLY A 122 11.28 -3.35 -6.34
C GLY A 122 11.98 -4.52 -7.05
N GLN A 123 13.08 -5.06 -6.49
CA GLN A 123 13.73 -6.25 -7.01
C GLN A 123 13.17 -7.50 -6.34
N TYR A 124 12.80 -8.50 -7.14
CA TYR A 124 12.37 -9.80 -6.65
C TYR A 124 13.50 -10.49 -5.88
N LEU A 125 13.19 -11.06 -4.72
CA LEU A 125 14.10 -11.86 -3.91
C LEU A 125 13.79 -13.35 -4.01
N GLU A 126 12.60 -13.74 -3.54
CA GLU A 126 12.17 -15.13 -3.45
C GLU A 126 10.65 -15.27 -3.30
N THR A 127 10.14 -16.47 -3.56
CA THR A 127 8.77 -16.88 -3.23
C THR A 127 8.82 -17.76 -1.98
N ILE A 128 8.03 -17.41 -0.96
CA ILE A 128 7.93 -18.18 0.28
C ILE A 128 6.51 -18.71 0.50
N ALA A 129 6.40 -19.79 1.28
CA ALA A 129 5.13 -20.37 1.71
C ALA A 129 4.89 -20.17 3.22
N ASP A 130 5.63 -19.25 3.85
CA ASP A 130 5.47 -18.86 5.25
C ASP A 130 4.95 -17.41 5.29
N ASN A 131 4.26 -17.02 6.36
CA ASN A 131 3.74 -15.65 6.55
C ASN A 131 4.75 -14.73 7.27
N ARG A 132 6.04 -15.02 7.08
CA ARG A 132 7.15 -14.33 7.71
C ARG A 132 8.38 -14.34 6.82
N PHE A 133 9.06 -13.21 6.78
CA PHE A 133 10.31 -13.01 6.05
C PHE A 133 11.37 -12.33 6.94
N ILE A 134 12.64 -12.73 6.82
CA ILE A 134 13.75 -12.17 7.59
C ILE A 134 14.89 -11.79 6.63
N ASP A 135 15.24 -10.52 6.61
CA ASP A 135 16.37 -9.98 5.85
C ASP A 135 17.53 -9.62 6.79
N ARG A 136 18.68 -10.28 6.59
CA ARG A 136 19.92 -10.04 7.34
C ARG A 136 20.99 -9.30 6.53
N GLU A 137 20.71 -8.99 5.27
CA GLU A 137 21.67 -8.42 4.32
C GLU A 137 21.47 -6.90 4.11
N VAL A 138 20.46 -6.32 4.74
CA VAL A 138 20.11 -4.91 4.56
C VAL A 138 21.11 -3.94 5.23
N SER A 139 21.51 -2.92 4.47
CA SER A 139 22.31 -1.80 4.97
C SER A 139 21.63 -1.11 6.15
N SER A 140 22.40 -0.66 7.13
CA SER A 140 21.83 0.07 8.26
C SER A 140 21.56 1.55 7.97
N SER A 141 22.25 2.14 6.98
CA SER A 141 22.27 3.59 6.74
C SER A 141 21.34 4.06 5.62
N GLU A 142 20.55 3.15 5.03
CA GLU A 142 19.64 3.44 3.93
C GLU A 142 18.22 2.99 4.29
N SER A 143 17.22 3.73 3.80
CA SER A 143 15.84 3.25 3.89
C SER A 143 15.62 2.12 2.90
N VAL A 144 14.78 1.16 3.24
CA VAL A 144 14.45 0.01 2.39
C VAL A 144 12.94 -0.09 2.24
N VAL A 145 12.47 -0.52 1.06
CA VAL A 145 11.07 -0.86 0.83
C VAL A 145 10.97 -2.35 0.59
N TYR A 146 10.23 -3.05 1.45
CA TYR A 146 9.82 -4.42 1.19
C TYR A 146 8.43 -4.42 0.58
N SER A 147 8.18 -5.28 -0.40
CA SER A 147 6.83 -5.56 -0.90
C SER A 147 6.60 -7.06 -0.87
N VAL A 148 5.41 -7.45 -0.41
CA VAL A 148 4.94 -8.83 -0.33
C VAL A 148 3.70 -8.90 -1.20
N SER A 149 3.77 -9.70 -2.26
CA SER A 149 2.70 -9.86 -3.24
C SER A 149 2.19 -11.30 -3.21
N ALA A 150 0.89 -11.47 -3.35
CA ALA A 150 0.25 -12.76 -3.53
C ALA A 150 -0.89 -12.66 -4.54
N THR A 151 -1.23 -13.79 -5.12
CA THR A 151 -2.29 -13.91 -6.11
C THR A 151 -3.27 -15.00 -5.70
N CYS A 152 -4.56 -14.73 -5.84
CA CYS A 152 -5.63 -15.68 -5.52
C CYS A 152 -6.59 -15.83 -6.72
N PRO A 153 -6.89 -17.05 -7.20
CA PRO A 153 -7.90 -17.26 -8.22
C PRO A 153 -9.31 -16.83 -7.75
N LEU A 154 -10.06 -16.10 -8.59
CA LEU A 154 -11.41 -15.59 -8.23
C LEU A 154 -12.45 -16.68 -7.90
N ILE A 155 -12.21 -17.93 -8.29
CA ILE A 155 -13.13 -19.05 -8.01
C ILE A 155 -13.09 -19.43 -6.52
N ASP A 156 -11.97 -19.17 -5.84
CA ASP A 156 -11.73 -19.61 -4.47
C ASP A 156 -12.02 -18.52 -3.42
N SER A 157 -12.10 -17.24 -3.81
CA SER A 157 -12.35 -16.13 -2.87
C SER A 157 -13.85 -15.93 -2.56
N ASN A 158 -14.29 -16.33 -1.36
CA ASN A 158 -15.70 -16.25 -0.88
C ASN A 158 -16.24 -14.83 -0.58
N GLN A 159 -15.73 -13.76 -1.17
CA GLN A 159 -16.41 -12.45 -1.02
C GLN A 159 -17.74 -12.50 -1.79
N LYS A 160 -18.86 -12.02 -1.21
CA LYS A 160 -20.19 -12.08 -1.87
C LYS A 160 -20.19 -11.40 -3.26
N MET A 161 -19.33 -10.39 -3.46
CA MET A 161 -19.09 -9.74 -4.75
C MET A 161 -18.51 -10.70 -5.83
N ASN A 162 -17.81 -11.77 -5.42
CA ASN A 162 -17.09 -12.68 -6.31
C ASN A 162 -17.98 -13.78 -6.91
N ILE A 163 -19.09 -14.15 -6.27
CA ILE A 163 -20.09 -15.03 -6.91
C ILE A 163 -20.71 -14.32 -8.13
N SER A 164 -21.00 -13.02 -8.01
CA SER A 164 -21.46 -12.22 -9.16
C SER A 164 -20.37 -12.03 -10.22
N LYS A 165 -19.13 -11.73 -9.81
CA LYS A 165 -18.00 -11.56 -10.74
C LYS A 165 -17.65 -12.87 -11.47
N SER A 166 -17.66 -14.03 -10.80
CA SER A 166 -17.35 -15.34 -11.42
C SER A 166 -18.40 -15.84 -12.42
N ILE A 167 -19.67 -15.44 -12.26
CA ILE A 167 -20.71 -15.69 -13.26
C ILE A 167 -20.54 -14.71 -14.43
N ALA A 168 -20.28 -13.43 -14.14
CA ALA A 168 -20.03 -12.41 -15.14
C ALA A 168 -18.76 -12.71 -15.96
N SER A 169 -17.71 -13.27 -15.36
CA SER A 169 -16.46 -13.64 -16.03
C SER A 169 -16.69 -14.75 -17.04
N LYS A 170 -17.48 -15.78 -16.68
CA LYS A 170 -17.88 -16.84 -17.62
C LYS A 170 -18.67 -16.29 -18.82
N VAL A 171 -19.56 -15.32 -18.59
CA VAL A 171 -20.29 -14.66 -19.68
C VAL A 171 -19.36 -13.78 -20.51
N TYR A 172 -18.41 -13.08 -19.87
CA TYR A 172 -17.41 -12.25 -20.52
C TYR A 172 -16.48 -13.07 -21.42
N GLU A 173 -15.98 -14.22 -20.95
CA GLU A 173 -15.16 -15.16 -21.72
C GLU A 173 -15.89 -15.73 -22.94
N VAL A 174 -17.22 -15.85 -22.89
CA VAL A 174 -18.04 -16.30 -24.02
C VAL A 174 -18.23 -15.18 -25.06
N ILE A 175 -18.26 -13.91 -24.63
CA ILE A 175 -18.51 -12.76 -25.50
C ILE A 175 -17.21 -12.19 -26.10
N MET A 176 -16.12 -12.22 -25.35
CA MET A 176 -14.79 -11.82 -25.81
C MET A 176 -14.09 -13.01 -26.48
N PRO A 177 -13.48 -12.84 -27.66
CA PRO A 177 -12.79 -13.94 -28.32
C PRO A 177 -11.70 -14.50 -27.40
N PRO A 178 -11.59 -15.84 -27.24
CA PRO A 178 -10.56 -16.45 -26.42
C PRO A 178 -9.20 -16.04 -26.97
N ASN A 179 -8.44 -15.31 -26.16
CA ASN A 179 -7.06 -14.97 -26.43
C ASN A 179 -6.18 -15.93 -25.61
N PRO A 180 -5.32 -16.74 -26.24
CA PRO A 180 -4.45 -17.68 -25.54
C PRO A 180 -3.44 -17.00 -24.58
N ASN A 181 -3.32 -15.67 -24.63
CA ASN A 181 -2.50 -14.89 -23.70
C ASN A 181 -3.30 -14.25 -22.54
N ASN A 182 -4.61 -14.46 -22.45
CA ASN A 182 -5.37 -13.92 -21.31
C ASN A 182 -4.98 -14.67 -20.04
N LYS A 183 -4.52 -13.93 -19.03
CA LYS A 183 -4.24 -14.47 -17.70
C LYS A 183 -5.52 -15.01 -17.06
N PRO A 184 -5.42 -16.04 -16.19
CA PRO A 184 -6.52 -16.47 -15.35
C PRO A 184 -7.08 -15.30 -14.54
N THR A 185 -8.35 -15.43 -14.15
CA THR A 185 -9.05 -14.44 -13.32
C THR A 185 -8.52 -14.47 -11.90
N GLU A 186 -7.79 -13.43 -11.49
CA GLU A 186 -6.96 -13.43 -10.29
C GLU A 186 -7.07 -12.11 -9.53
N GLU A 187 -7.25 -12.17 -8.20
CA GLU A 187 -7.05 -11.02 -7.32
C GLU A 187 -5.59 -10.96 -6.91
N VAL A 188 -5.03 -9.75 -6.91
CA VAL A 188 -3.66 -9.50 -6.46
C VAL A 188 -3.72 -8.77 -5.12
N TYR A 189 -2.94 -9.24 -4.16
CA TYR A 189 -2.79 -8.66 -2.83
C TYR A 189 -1.34 -8.25 -2.64
N THR A 190 -1.07 -6.95 -2.61
CA THR A 190 0.28 -6.43 -2.36
C THR A 190 0.31 -5.54 -1.13
N PHE A 191 1.18 -5.80 -0.16
CA PHE A 191 1.50 -4.79 0.84
C PHE A 191 2.98 -4.43 0.81
N SER A 192 3.26 -3.16 1.02
CA SER A 192 4.61 -2.60 1.03
C SER A 192 4.87 -1.91 2.35
N VAL A 193 6.05 -2.16 2.93
CA VAL A 193 6.52 -1.45 4.11
C VAL A 193 7.83 -0.75 3.79
N ARG A 194 7.83 0.58 3.87
CA ARG A 194 9.05 1.38 3.85
C ARG A 194 9.61 1.50 5.25
N VAL A 195 10.74 0.85 5.49
CA VAL A 195 11.49 0.94 6.74
C VAL A 195 12.52 2.06 6.61
N LYS A 196 12.52 3.02 7.54
CA LYS A 196 13.55 4.05 7.63
C LYS A 196 14.93 3.45 7.90
N GLN A 197 15.96 4.30 7.86
CA GLN A 197 17.33 3.89 8.14
C GLN A 197 17.38 3.17 9.49
N ARG A 198 17.90 1.95 9.48
CA ARG A 198 17.88 1.06 10.64
C ARG A 198 18.72 1.62 11.78
N ASP A 199 19.83 2.29 11.49
CA ASP A 199 20.63 2.99 12.50
C ASP A 199 19.86 4.11 13.23
N GLN A 200 18.99 4.83 12.52
CA GLN A 200 18.10 5.84 13.11
C GLN A 200 17.00 5.20 13.96
N LEU A 201 16.34 4.14 13.45
CA LEU A 201 15.29 3.41 14.18
C LEU A 201 15.82 2.85 15.51
N LEU A 202 17.03 2.31 15.49
CA LEU A 202 17.67 1.67 16.64
C LEU A 202 18.37 2.67 17.57
N THR A 203 18.14 3.97 17.41
CA THR A 203 18.61 4.98 18.36
C THR A 203 17.85 4.85 19.69
N PRO A 204 18.55 4.76 20.85
CA PRO A 204 17.92 4.72 22.16
C PRO A 204 16.95 5.89 22.38
N ILE A 205 15.85 5.65 23.09
CA ILE A 205 14.79 6.63 23.33
C ILE A 205 15.34 7.91 23.96
N ALA A 206 16.29 7.77 24.89
CA ALA A 206 16.93 8.92 25.55
C ALA A 206 17.77 9.79 24.60
N ASP A 207 18.28 9.22 23.51
CA ASP A 207 19.15 9.87 22.54
C ASP A 207 18.41 10.32 21.27
N ARG A 208 17.15 9.91 21.09
CA ARG A 208 16.32 10.32 19.95
C ARG A 208 16.16 11.84 19.96
N LYS A 209 16.67 12.47 18.91
CA LYS A 209 16.40 13.89 18.65
C LYS A 209 14.90 14.06 18.37
N LYS A 210 14.35 15.23 18.71
CA LYS A 210 12.99 15.57 18.29
C LYS A 210 12.88 15.38 16.77
N ILE A 211 11.98 14.48 16.37
CA ILE A 211 11.68 14.25 14.96
C ILE A 211 11.23 15.58 14.36
N ASN A 212 11.82 15.94 13.22
CA ASN A 212 11.35 17.07 12.44
C ASN A 212 9.95 16.71 11.94
N LYS A 213 8.95 17.40 12.47
CA LYS A 213 7.57 17.20 12.05
C LYS A 213 7.42 17.65 10.60
N VAL A 214 6.72 16.83 9.83
CA VAL A 214 6.29 17.13 8.46
C VAL A 214 5.46 18.42 8.52
N LYS A 215 5.78 19.37 7.66
CA LYS A 215 5.07 20.66 7.56
C LYS A 215 4.16 20.68 6.36
N GLN A 216 4.62 20.13 5.23
CA GLN A 216 3.87 20.08 3.99
C GLN A 216 3.98 18.69 3.37
N TRP A 217 2.99 18.31 2.58
CA TRP A 217 2.99 17.05 1.87
C TRP A 217 2.23 17.19 0.55
N LYS A 218 2.60 16.34 -0.39
CA LYS A 218 1.97 16.24 -1.71
C LYS A 218 1.71 14.79 -2.02
N PHE A 219 0.57 14.54 -2.64
CA PHE A 219 0.12 13.24 -3.10
C PHE A 219 -0.37 13.37 -4.54
N ARG A 220 -0.01 12.40 -5.38
CA ARG A 220 -0.45 12.34 -6.78
C ARG A 220 -0.88 10.92 -7.10
N TYR A 221 -2.10 10.76 -7.58
CA TYR A 221 -2.58 9.53 -8.22
C TYR A 221 -2.87 9.84 -9.69
N THR A 222 -2.12 9.21 -10.60
CA THR A 222 -2.34 9.31 -12.03
C THR A 222 -2.66 7.94 -12.64
N THR A 223 -3.54 7.93 -13.63
CA THR A 223 -3.75 6.77 -14.50
C THR A 223 -3.31 7.11 -15.92
N PHE A 224 -2.72 6.16 -16.66
CA PHE A 224 -2.26 6.42 -18.03
C PHE A 224 -2.19 5.16 -18.89
N LEU A 225 -2.16 5.36 -20.21
CA LEU A 225 -2.01 4.33 -21.22
C LEU A 225 -0.61 4.40 -21.80
N LYS A 226 0.20 3.36 -21.63
CA LYS A 226 1.62 3.37 -22.00
C LYS A 226 1.84 3.56 -23.50
N GLU A 227 1.03 2.91 -24.32
CA GLU A 227 1.15 2.92 -25.78
C GLU A 227 0.68 4.24 -26.40
N ASP A 228 1.05 4.48 -27.65
CA ASP A 228 0.60 5.63 -28.43
C ASP A 228 -0.82 5.42 -29.01
N ILE A 229 -1.12 4.19 -29.45
CA ILE A 229 -2.38 3.81 -30.09
C ILE A 229 -2.79 2.42 -29.62
N ILE A 230 -4.00 2.31 -29.07
CA ILE A 230 -4.54 1.10 -28.48
C ILE A 230 -5.80 0.69 -29.22
N LYS A 231 -5.94 -0.61 -29.47
CA LYS A 231 -7.13 -1.17 -30.12
C LYS A 231 -8.31 -1.14 -29.15
N ASN A 232 -9.46 -0.68 -29.62
CA ASN A 232 -10.69 -0.75 -28.85
C ASN A 232 -11.12 -2.23 -28.73
N PRO A 233 -11.28 -2.79 -27.52
CA PRO A 233 -11.74 -4.17 -27.35
C PRO A 233 -13.20 -4.34 -27.80
N ASN A 234 -14.01 -3.27 -27.80
CA ASN A 234 -15.38 -3.32 -28.28
C ASN A 234 -15.43 -3.33 -29.82
N LEU A 235 -15.52 -4.52 -30.41
CA LEU A 235 -15.57 -4.75 -31.86
C LEU A 235 -16.79 -4.13 -32.56
N PHE A 236 -17.85 -3.82 -31.82
CA PHE A 236 -19.06 -3.19 -32.34
C PHE A 236 -19.02 -1.66 -32.28
N SER A 237 -18.00 -1.09 -31.62
CA SER A 237 -17.84 0.35 -31.55
C SER A 237 -17.45 0.92 -32.91
N PRO A 238 -18.02 2.07 -33.33
CA PRO A 238 -17.57 2.77 -34.52
C PRO A 238 -16.16 3.36 -34.37
N ILE A 239 -15.57 3.33 -33.16
CA ILE A 239 -14.18 3.69 -32.87
C ILE A 239 -13.35 2.42 -32.79
N SER A 240 -12.38 2.26 -33.68
CA SER A 240 -11.53 1.05 -33.75
C SER A 240 -10.29 1.16 -32.86
N TYR A 241 -9.79 2.37 -32.64
CA TYR A 241 -8.59 2.62 -31.82
C TYR A 241 -8.76 3.88 -30.98
N PHE A 242 -8.04 3.95 -29.87
CA PHE A 242 -7.87 5.14 -29.05
C PHE A 242 -6.38 5.54 -29.02
N THR A 243 -6.09 6.84 -28.85
CA THR A 243 -4.74 7.26 -28.47
C THR A 243 -4.45 6.90 -27.03
N GLY A 244 -3.25 6.42 -26.72
CA GLY A 244 -2.74 6.40 -25.36
C GLY A 244 -1.89 7.63 -25.05
N ASP A 245 -1.02 7.51 -24.05
CA ASP A 245 -0.22 8.59 -23.48
C ASP A 245 1.26 8.55 -23.89
N ASP A 246 1.69 7.48 -24.59
CA ASP A 246 3.06 7.28 -25.10
C ASP A 246 4.15 7.60 -24.07
N ARG A 247 4.03 6.99 -22.89
CA ARG A 247 4.93 7.25 -21.77
C ARG A 247 5.06 6.05 -20.83
N ASP A 248 6.06 6.12 -19.96
CA ASP A 248 6.23 5.21 -18.83
C ASP A 248 5.89 5.92 -17.50
N PHE A 249 6.05 5.20 -16.39
CA PHE A 249 5.85 5.71 -15.03
C PHE A 249 6.71 6.94 -14.76
N ASN A 250 6.06 8.05 -14.42
CA ASN A 250 6.74 9.30 -14.17
C ASN A 250 5.82 10.23 -13.37
N PRO A 251 6.23 10.66 -12.16
CA PRO A 251 5.41 11.58 -11.37
C PRO A 251 5.09 12.87 -12.13
N GLU A 252 6.00 13.34 -12.99
CA GLU A 252 5.83 14.57 -13.79
C GLU A 252 5.33 14.31 -15.22
N GLY A 253 4.77 13.13 -15.49
CA GLY A 253 4.14 12.80 -16.76
C GLY A 253 3.06 13.82 -17.13
N LYS A 254 3.08 14.34 -18.37
CA LYS A 254 2.15 15.41 -18.80
C LYS A 254 0.86 14.88 -19.44
N SER A 255 0.92 13.69 -20.04
CA SER A 255 -0.25 13.01 -20.62
C SER A 255 -0.75 11.94 -19.66
N PHE A 256 -2.07 11.82 -19.48
CA PHE A 256 -2.70 10.88 -18.56
C PHE A 256 -4.17 10.68 -18.93
N ARG A 257 -4.79 9.63 -18.39
CA ARG A 257 -6.25 9.41 -18.45
C ARG A 257 -6.96 10.20 -17.35
N THR A 258 -6.55 10.01 -16.11
CA THR A 258 -7.04 10.78 -14.95
C THR A 258 -5.89 11.15 -14.02
N ARG A 259 -6.03 12.26 -13.31
CA ARG A 259 -5.08 12.72 -12.29
C ARG A 259 -5.80 13.36 -11.12
N VAL A 260 -5.37 12.98 -9.92
CA VAL A 260 -5.69 13.64 -8.66
C VAL A 260 -4.39 14.12 -8.03
N ASP A 261 -4.31 15.42 -7.76
CA ASP A 261 -3.25 16.01 -6.96
C ASP A 261 -3.85 16.48 -5.64
N ILE A 262 -3.23 16.12 -4.52
CA ILE A 262 -3.60 16.57 -3.18
C ILE A 262 -2.38 17.18 -2.52
N GLU A 263 -2.54 18.37 -1.98
CA GLU A 263 -1.51 19.07 -1.22
C GLU A 263 -2.07 19.46 0.14
N GLY A 264 -1.24 19.36 1.17
CA GLY A 264 -1.65 19.72 2.52
C GLY A 264 -0.49 20.21 3.37
N GLN A 265 -0.85 20.86 4.47
CA GLN A 265 0.09 21.41 5.44
C GLN A 265 -0.36 21.15 6.87
N PHE A 266 0.58 20.93 7.77
CA PHE A 266 0.39 20.91 9.22
C PHE A 266 0.80 22.27 9.81
N VAL A 267 -0.17 23.08 10.23
CA VAL A 267 0.06 24.46 10.69
C VAL A 267 -0.58 24.67 12.05
N ALA A 268 0.22 25.07 13.04
CA ALA A 268 -0.25 25.56 14.35
C ALA A 268 -1.31 24.70 15.07
N GLY A 269 -1.25 23.37 14.92
CA GLY A 269 -2.23 22.47 15.53
C GLY A 269 -3.53 22.34 14.73
N ASP A 270 -3.46 22.57 13.41
CA ASP A 270 -4.46 22.25 12.40
C ASP A 270 -3.78 21.57 11.20
N SER A 271 -4.56 20.89 10.36
CA SER A 271 -4.09 20.28 9.11
C SER A 271 -4.98 20.70 7.94
N THR A 272 -4.37 21.01 6.81
CA THR A 272 -5.07 21.44 5.59
C THR A 272 -4.99 20.38 4.51
N LEU A 273 -6.00 20.36 3.63
CA LEU A 273 -6.06 19.50 2.46
C LEU A 273 -6.72 20.29 1.33
N GLN A 274 -6.00 20.44 0.22
CA GLN A 274 -6.49 20.99 -1.03
C GLN A 274 -6.25 19.96 -2.13
N PHE A 275 -7.16 19.90 -3.10
CA PHE A 275 -7.04 18.93 -4.18
C PHE A 275 -7.41 19.53 -5.53
N THR A 276 -6.87 18.92 -6.59
CA THR A 276 -7.30 19.16 -7.98
C THR A 276 -7.58 17.82 -8.67
N LYS A 277 -8.50 17.86 -9.62
CA LYS A 277 -8.97 16.71 -10.40
C LYS A 277 -8.85 17.05 -11.87
N ALA A 278 -8.33 16.14 -12.68
CA ALA A 278 -8.19 16.34 -14.12
C ALA A 278 -8.41 15.05 -14.91
N THR A 279 -8.98 15.18 -16.10
CA THR A 279 -9.13 14.11 -17.08
C THR A 279 -8.44 14.51 -18.38
N GLY A 280 -7.65 13.59 -18.94
CA GLY A 280 -7.02 13.79 -20.24
C GLY A 280 -7.99 13.59 -21.40
N PRO A 281 -7.61 14.02 -22.61
CA PRO A 281 -8.43 13.84 -23.79
C PRO A 281 -8.55 12.36 -24.17
N THR A 282 -9.76 11.93 -24.49
CA THR A 282 -10.00 10.66 -25.18
C THR A 282 -10.10 10.94 -26.67
N ILE A 283 -9.16 10.44 -27.47
CA ILE A 283 -9.18 10.60 -28.93
C ILE A 283 -9.48 9.26 -29.59
N GLY A 284 -10.61 9.17 -30.28
CA GLY A 284 -11.04 8.00 -31.02
C GLY A 284 -10.62 8.05 -32.49
N MET A 285 -10.22 6.91 -33.04
CA MET A 285 -9.74 6.73 -34.41
C MET A 285 -10.51 5.63 -35.15
N ASN A 286 -10.48 5.69 -36.49
CA ASN A 286 -11.02 4.65 -37.36
C ASN A 286 -10.04 3.49 -37.60
N TYR A 287 -10.44 2.49 -38.39
CA TYR A 287 -9.62 1.31 -38.69
C TYR A 287 -8.28 1.62 -39.39
N MET A 288 -8.18 2.75 -40.09
CA MET A 288 -6.94 3.25 -40.70
C MET A 288 -6.09 4.09 -39.74
N LYS A 289 -6.41 4.08 -38.43
CA LYS A 289 -5.79 4.91 -37.38
C LYS A 289 -5.85 6.42 -37.66
N ARG A 290 -6.90 6.87 -38.36
CA ARG A 290 -7.15 8.30 -38.60
C ARG A 290 -8.10 8.86 -37.56
N TYR A 291 -7.86 10.10 -37.15
CA TYR A 291 -8.72 10.84 -36.22
C TYR A 291 -10.20 10.76 -36.63
N LYS A 292 -11.06 10.49 -35.64
CA LYS A 292 -12.51 10.46 -35.82
C LYS A 292 -13.21 11.49 -34.96
N ARG A 293 -12.93 11.50 -33.66
CA ARG A 293 -13.47 12.45 -32.68
C ARG A 293 -12.64 12.45 -31.40
N HIS A 294 -12.77 13.49 -30.59
CA HIS A 294 -12.24 13.52 -29.24
C HIS A 294 -13.27 14.10 -28.27
N ASP A 295 -13.10 13.78 -26.99
CA ASP A 295 -13.89 14.35 -25.89
C ASP A 295 -13.12 14.20 -24.55
N HIS A 296 -13.60 14.83 -23.48
CA HIS A 296 -13.06 14.71 -22.12
C HIS A 296 -14.08 14.05 -21.19
N ALA A 297 -13.62 13.12 -20.37
CA ALA A 297 -14.47 12.53 -19.33
C ALA A 297 -14.76 13.56 -18.24
N SER A 298 -15.93 13.49 -17.61
CA SER A 298 -16.22 14.35 -16.46
C SER A 298 -15.31 14.00 -15.28
N VAL A 299 -14.94 15.03 -14.50
CA VAL A 299 -14.25 14.87 -13.20
C VAL A 299 -15.22 14.56 -12.06
N ASP A 300 -16.53 14.61 -12.30
CA ASP A 300 -17.56 14.39 -11.26
C ASP A 300 -17.50 12.97 -10.68
N GLY A 301 -17.05 12.00 -11.47
CA GLY A 301 -16.81 10.62 -11.01
C GLY A 301 -15.57 10.46 -10.13
N ILE A 302 -14.85 11.54 -9.84
CA ILE A 302 -13.73 11.54 -8.90
C ILE A 302 -14.21 12.23 -7.63
N GLU A 303 -14.46 11.47 -6.59
CA GLU A 303 -14.91 11.95 -5.28
C GLU A 303 -13.74 11.90 -4.29
N ILE A 304 -13.55 12.98 -3.53
CA ILE A 304 -12.49 13.09 -2.54
C ILE A 304 -13.14 13.58 -1.25
N GLU A 305 -13.03 12.79 -0.20
CA GLU A 305 -13.60 13.08 1.11
C GLU A 305 -12.48 13.20 2.14
N ARG A 306 -12.55 14.24 2.98
CA ARG A 306 -11.70 14.33 4.16
C ARG A 306 -12.42 13.66 5.32
N LEU A 307 -11.78 12.66 5.91
CA LEU A 307 -12.32 11.91 7.03
C LEU A 307 -11.99 12.59 8.36
N GLU A 308 -12.74 12.27 9.40
CA GLU A 308 -12.48 12.78 10.75
C GLU A 308 -11.11 12.31 11.28
N GLY A 309 -10.39 13.19 11.95
CA GLY A 309 -9.07 12.90 12.49
C GLY A 309 -8.58 13.99 13.45
N LYS A 310 -7.46 13.74 14.13
CA LYS A 310 -6.83 14.76 14.97
C LYS A 310 -6.17 15.81 14.10
N SER A 311 -5.92 16.99 14.66
CA SER A 311 -5.27 18.08 13.93
C SER A 311 -3.80 17.84 13.56
N THR A 312 -3.19 16.81 14.13
CA THR A 312 -1.83 16.35 13.83
C THR A 312 -1.79 15.26 12.76
N GLU A 313 -2.93 14.99 12.13
CA GLU A 313 -3.16 13.90 11.21
C GLU A 313 -3.98 14.43 10.01
N VAL A 314 -3.88 13.72 8.89
CA VAL A 314 -4.79 13.88 7.75
C VAL A 314 -5.28 12.51 7.35
N HIS A 315 -6.59 12.40 7.22
CA HIS A 315 -7.28 11.22 6.73
C HIS A 315 -8.11 11.65 5.53
N PHE A 316 -7.99 10.93 4.41
CA PHE A 316 -8.84 11.17 3.25
C PHE A 316 -9.15 9.89 2.50
N ALA A 317 -10.28 9.89 1.80
CA ALA A 317 -10.68 8.85 0.89
C ALA A 317 -10.79 9.41 -0.53
N ILE A 318 -10.47 8.58 -1.52
CA ILE A 318 -10.75 8.84 -2.93
C ILE A 318 -11.61 7.68 -3.44
N ASN A 319 -12.76 8.01 -4.02
CA ASN A 319 -13.57 7.10 -4.80
C ASN A 319 -13.55 7.59 -6.25
N HIS A 320 -13.14 6.74 -7.18
CA HIS A 320 -12.94 7.13 -8.57
C HIS A 320 -13.65 6.17 -9.51
N ASP A 321 -14.59 6.68 -10.28
CA ASP A 321 -15.36 5.98 -11.28
C ASP A 321 -15.50 6.90 -12.53
N VAL A 322 -14.52 6.82 -13.43
CA VAL A 322 -14.47 7.69 -14.62
C VAL A 322 -14.58 6.86 -15.90
N GLY A 323 -15.71 7.03 -16.60
CA GLY A 323 -16.02 6.36 -17.85
C GLY A 323 -15.38 6.97 -19.10
N ASN A 324 -15.40 6.21 -20.20
CA ASN A 324 -14.98 6.70 -21.52
C ASN A 324 -16.08 7.59 -22.14
N PRO A 325 -15.80 8.86 -22.48
CA PRO A 325 -16.82 9.78 -23.01
C PRO A 325 -17.22 9.47 -24.46
N LEU A 326 -16.42 8.66 -25.17
CA LEU A 326 -16.62 8.36 -26.58
C LEU A 326 -17.27 7.00 -26.84
N THR A 327 -17.37 6.10 -25.87
CA THR A 327 -17.98 4.78 -26.08
C THR A 327 -18.49 4.23 -24.76
N ALA A 328 -19.56 3.45 -24.82
CA ALA A 328 -19.96 2.65 -23.66
C ALA A 328 -18.83 1.65 -23.35
N SER A 329 -18.25 1.78 -22.16
CA SER A 329 -17.27 0.88 -21.58
C SER A 329 -17.40 0.92 -20.07
N PRO A 330 -16.91 -0.11 -19.36
CA PRO A 330 -16.63 0.02 -17.94
C PRO A 330 -15.68 1.22 -17.68
N PRO A 331 -15.79 1.82 -16.49
CA PRO A 331 -14.97 2.94 -16.08
C PRO A 331 -13.56 2.51 -15.64
N ILE A 332 -12.67 3.49 -15.51
CA ILE A 332 -11.48 3.33 -14.66
C ILE A 332 -11.95 3.43 -13.22
N HIS A 333 -11.78 2.36 -12.45
CA HIS A 333 -12.29 2.26 -11.08
C HIS A 333 -11.16 2.11 -10.08
N TYR A 334 -11.14 2.94 -9.04
CA TYR A 334 -10.28 2.73 -7.89
C TYR A 334 -10.85 3.37 -6.63
N GLU A 335 -10.50 2.78 -5.49
CA GLU A 335 -10.73 3.35 -4.17
C GLU A 335 -9.43 3.42 -3.39
N LEU A 336 -9.32 4.43 -2.53
CA LEU A 336 -8.16 4.63 -1.68
C LEU A 336 -8.58 5.30 -0.37
N LYS A 337 -8.02 4.84 0.74
CA LYS A 337 -8.01 5.53 2.03
C LYS A 337 -6.56 5.79 2.41
N ALA A 338 -6.27 7.00 2.86
CA ALA A 338 -4.94 7.40 3.26
C ALA A 338 -4.95 8.03 4.65
N HIS A 339 -3.99 7.59 5.46
CA HIS A 339 -3.59 8.19 6.72
C HIS A 339 -2.17 8.75 6.61
N LEU A 340 -1.99 10.00 7.04
CA LEU A 340 -0.68 10.63 7.21
C LEU A 340 -0.66 11.41 8.52
N ASP A 341 0.35 11.18 9.36
CA ASP A 341 0.59 11.99 10.55
C ASP A 341 1.76 12.99 10.39
N GLN A 342 1.82 13.97 11.29
CA GLN A 342 2.89 14.97 11.34
C GLN A 342 4.30 14.38 11.59
N ASN A 343 4.42 13.11 11.98
CA ASN A 343 5.70 12.43 12.17
C ASN A 343 6.17 11.73 10.88
N GLY A 344 5.33 11.77 9.83
CA GLY A 344 5.58 11.14 8.53
C GLY A 344 5.17 9.68 8.49
N ASN A 345 4.38 9.20 9.47
CA ASN A 345 3.78 7.87 9.43
C ASN A 345 2.67 7.86 8.39
N LEU A 346 2.70 6.83 7.55
CA LEU A 346 1.78 6.63 6.45
C LEU A 346 1.15 5.26 6.53
N ASP A 347 -0.15 5.22 6.26
CA ASP A 347 -0.90 4.00 5.99
C ASP A 347 -1.90 4.30 4.87
N LEU A 348 -1.61 3.80 3.67
CA LEU A 348 -2.48 3.93 2.51
C LEU A 348 -2.97 2.56 2.12
N VAL A 349 -4.26 2.42 1.91
CA VAL A 349 -4.88 1.18 1.45
C VAL A 349 -5.84 1.48 0.33
N GLY A 350 -5.86 0.66 -0.70
CA GLY A 350 -6.73 0.88 -1.84
C GLY A 350 -6.76 -0.29 -2.78
N TYR A 351 -7.67 -0.23 -3.74
CA TYR A 351 -7.74 -1.19 -4.82
C TYR A 351 -8.11 -0.51 -6.13
N HIS A 352 -7.81 -1.16 -7.24
CA HIS A 352 -8.18 -0.68 -8.57
C HIS A 352 -8.38 -1.85 -9.54
N ASN A 353 -9.07 -1.60 -10.64
CA ASN A 353 -9.14 -2.56 -11.76
C ASN A 353 -7.79 -2.64 -12.50
N ASP A 354 -7.51 -3.72 -13.22
CA ASP A 354 -6.19 -3.97 -13.83
C ASP A 354 -5.89 -3.15 -15.11
N ALA A 355 -6.70 -2.12 -15.38
CA ALA A 355 -6.47 -1.21 -16.49
C ALA A 355 -6.97 0.19 -16.16
N PRO A 356 -6.23 1.26 -16.53
CA PRO A 356 -5.01 1.25 -17.32
C PRO A 356 -3.76 1.09 -16.42
N HIS A 357 -2.65 1.79 -16.68
CA HIS A 357 -1.54 1.83 -15.71
C HIS A 357 -1.93 2.76 -14.55
N HIS A 358 -1.59 2.37 -13.33
CA HIS A 358 -1.84 3.15 -12.11
C HIS A 358 -0.50 3.55 -11.49
N GLU A 359 -0.35 4.82 -11.11
CA GLU A 359 0.85 5.33 -10.44
C GLU A 359 0.49 6.30 -9.33
N ILE A 360 1.06 6.05 -8.15
CA ILE A 360 0.83 6.82 -6.93
C ILE A 360 2.17 7.29 -6.37
N TYR A 361 2.25 8.58 -6.11
CA TYR A 361 3.43 9.24 -5.59
C TYR A 361 3.10 10.09 -4.37
N LEU A 362 4.08 10.21 -3.48
CA LEU A 362 4.00 11.08 -2.32
C LEU A 362 5.33 11.84 -2.17
N ALA A 363 5.26 13.10 -1.73
CA ALA A 363 6.42 13.87 -1.29
C ALA A 363 6.11 14.49 0.07
N LEU A 364 7.09 14.48 0.98
CA LEU A 364 6.99 15.13 2.29
C LEU A 364 7.99 16.30 2.33
N ASP A 365 7.55 17.44 2.80
CA ASP A 365 8.35 18.66 2.85
C ASP A 365 9.02 18.99 1.50
N ASP A 366 10.35 19.09 1.50
CA ASP A 366 11.16 19.38 0.31
C ASP A 366 11.78 18.09 -0.29
N GLU A 367 11.30 16.90 0.12
CA GLU A 367 11.73 15.62 -0.46
C GLU A 367 11.23 15.47 -1.90
N ASP A 368 12.00 14.73 -2.71
CA ASP A 368 11.56 14.30 -4.04
C ASP A 368 10.35 13.35 -3.96
N TRP A 369 9.61 13.26 -5.06
CA TRP A 369 8.54 12.28 -5.22
C TRP A 369 9.05 10.86 -4.99
N ARG A 370 8.47 10.18 -4.01
CA ARG A 370 8.63 8.74 -3.83
C ARG A 370 7.45 7.97 -4.39
N SER A 371 7.74 6.81 -4.96
CA SER A 371 6.72 5.87 -5.40
C SER A 371 6.05 5.21 -4.20
N VAL A 372 4.73 5.20 -4.18
CA VAL A 372 3.90 4.47 -3.21
C VAL A 372 3.40 3.18 -3.85
N HIS A 373 2.79 3.29 -5.03
CA HIS A 373 2.19 2.15 -5.73
C HIS A 373 2.31 2.35 -7.24
N ARG A 374 2.58 1.28 -7.98
CA ARG A 374 2.61 1.28 -9.45
C ARG A 374 2.13 -0.07 -9.96
N THR A 375 1.22 -0.04 -10.93
CA THR A 375 0.72 -1.25 -11.60
C THR A 375 0.69 -1.03 -13.10
N GLU A 376 1.19 -2.01 -13.85
CA GLU A 376 1.09 -2.04 -15.30
C GLU A 376 -0.31 -2.46 -15.75
N SER A 377 -0.76 -1.93 -16.88
CA SER A 377 -2.06 -2.29 -17.45
C SER A 377 -2.03 -3.70 -18.04
N GLU A 378 -3.02 -4.53 -17.70
CA GLU A 378 -3.27 -5.81 -18.40
C GLU A 378 -4.05 -5.60 -19.72
N GLY A 379 -4.52 -4.38 -19.95
CA GLY A 379 -5.10 -3.90 -21.21
C GLY A 379 -6.57 -3.53 -21.08
N LEU A 380 -7.12 -2.76 -22.02
CA LEU A 380 -8.47 -2.16 -21.91
C LEU A 380 -9.62 -3.17 -21.70
N ALA A 381 -9.41 -4.45 -22.02
CA ALA A 381 -10.34 -5.53 -21.73
C ALA A 381 -10.57 -5.71 -20.20
N TYR A 382 -9.55 -5.41 -19.40
CA TYR A 382 -9.55 -5.59 -17.95
C TYR A 382 -10.17 -4.41 -17.17
N LEU A 383 -10.66 -3.38 -17.87
CA LEU A 383 -11.43 -2.27 -17.25
C LEU A 383 -12.69 -2.76 -16.51
N THR A 384 -13.22 -3.93 -16.87
CA THR A 384 -14.46 -4.46 -16.28
C THR A 384 -14.38 -4.70 -14.77
N GLY A 385 -13.18 -4.91 -14.20
CA GLY A 385 -13.01 -5.35 -12.79
C GLY A 385 -13.60 -6.75 -12.50
N VAL A 386 -14.17 -7.40 -13.53
CA VAL A 386 -14.69 -8.76 -13.48
C VAL A 386 -13.56 -9.78 -13.51
N LEU A 387 -12.38 -9.36 -14.00
CA LEU A 387 -11.23 -10.22 -14.21
C LEU A 387 -10.26 -10.30 -13.01
N GLY A 388 -10.53 -9.54 -11.95
CA GLY A 388 -9.63 -9.37 -10.81
C GLY A 388 -9.58 -7.90 -10.41
N ASP A 389 -9.40 -7.64 -9.12
CA ASP A 389 -9.00 -6.32 -8.63
C ASP A 389 -7.60 -6.44 -8.02
N ASN A 390 -6.83 -5.36 -8.11
CA ASN A 390 -5.53 -5.24 -7.50
C ASN A 390 -5.66 -4.50 -6.16
N TYR A 391 -5.60 -5.24 -5.06
CA TYR A 391 -5.62 -4.72 -3.70
C TYR A 391 -4.20 -4.42 -3.23
N TRP A 392 -4.01 -3.23 -2.69
CA TRP A 392 -2.70 -2.82 -2.22
C TRP A 392 -2.75 -2.03 -0.90
N ARG A 393 -1.66 -2.12 -0.13
CA ARG A 393 -1.44 -1.31 1.08
C ARG A 393 0.00 -0.85 1.16
N TYR A 394 0.23 0.40 1.55
CA TYR A 394 1.57 0.96 1.73
C TYR A 394 1.68 1.58 3.12
N MET A 395 2.70 1.16 3.86
CA MET A 395 2.97 1.59 5.22
C MET A 395 4.41 2.08 5.37
N THR A 396 4.65 2.95 6.35
CA THR A 396 6.03 3.30 6.79
C THR A 396 6.30 2.79 8.19
N CYS A 397 7.52 2.31 8.44
CA CYS A 397 8.09 2.07 9.76
C CYS A 397 9.18 3.12 10.03
N ASN A 398 8.93 4.02 10.99
CA ASN A 398 9.65 5.30 11.14
C ASN A 398 10.41 5.50 12.46
#